data_AF-A0AAX1D559-F1
#
_entry.id   AF-A0AAX1D559-F1
#
_cell.length_a   1.000
_cell.length_b   1.000
_cell.length_c   1.000
_cell.angle_alpha   90.00
_cell.angle_beta   90.00
_cell.angle_gamma   90.00
#
_symmetry.space_group_name_H-M   'P 1'
#
loop_
_entity.id
_entity.type
_entity.pdbx_description
1 polymer ?
#
loop_
_entity_poly.entity_id
_entity_poly.type
_entity_poly.pdbx_seq_one_letter_code
_entity_poly.pdbx_strand_id
1 'polypeptide(L)' 'MNDCAAIASKADTFNYRIVRQFALMTVVWGIVGMAVGVFLAAQLVWPQLNFDTAWLSYGR' A
#
# COMPACT_ATOMS: atom_id res chain seq x y z
N MET A 1 48.70 -13.91 2.40
CA MET A 1 47.75 -13.87 3.54
C MET A 1 46.84 -12.63 3.50
N ASN A 2 46.76 -11.91 2.37
CA ASN A 2 46.28 -10.53 2.30
C ASN A 2 45.18 -10.36 1.24
N ASP A 3 44.95 -11.39 0.40
CA ASP A 3 43.98 -11.35 -0.70
C ASP A 3 42.60 -11.91 -0.32
N CYS A 4 42.50 -12.65 0.81
CA CYS A 4 41.23 -13.22 1.29
C CYS A 4 40.33 -12.19 1.98
N ALA A 5 40.90 -11.10 2.51
CA ALA A 5 40.15 -10.06 3.22
C ALA A 5 39.42 -9.09 2.28
N ALA A 6 39.89 -8.96 1.02
CA ALA A 6 39.29 -8.04 0.04
C ALA A 6 37.96 -8.53 -0.53
N ILE A 7 37.73 -9.86 -0.53
CA ILE A 7 36.54 -10.49 -1.14
C ILE A 7 35.33 -10.50 -0.18
N ALA A 8 35.56 -10.38 1.14
CA ALA A 8 34.53 -10.53 2.16
C ALA A 8 33.53 -9.36 2.28
N SER A 9 33.76 -8.23 1.61
CA SER A 9 32.94 -7.00 1.82
C SER A 9 31.81 -6.78 0.81
N LYS A 10 31.67 -7.60 -0.23
CA LYS A 10 30.75 -7.31 -1.35
C LYS A 10 29.52 -8.23 -1.45
N ALA A 11 29.44 -9.28 -0.63
CA ALA A 11 28.45 -10.35 -0.79
C ALA A 11 27.36 -10.46 0.30
N ASP A 12 27.41 -9.68 1.38
CA ASP A 12 26.44 -9.76 2.49
C ASP A 12 25.53 -8.52 2.63
N THR A 13 25.20 -7.86 1.52
CA THR A 13 24.16 -6.82 1.52
C THR A 13 22.90 -7.36 0.86
N PHE A 14 21.97 -7.88 1.66
CA PHE A 14 20.66 -8.30 1.19
C PHE A 14 19.96 -7.14 0.45
N ASN A 15 19.45 -7.44 -0.76
CA ASN A 15 18.83 -6.43 -1.60
C ASN A 15 17.39 -6.15 -1.14
N TYR A 16 17.22 -5.16 -0.27
CA TYR A 16 15.92 -4.74 0.25
C TYR A 16 15.12 -3.82 -0.69
N ARG A 17 15.61 -3.53 -1.90
CA ARG A 17 14.94 -2.57 -2.80
C ARG A 17 13.53 -3.03 -3.16
N ILE A 18 13.38 -4.28 -3.55
CA ILE A 18 12.10 -4.88 -3.95
C ILE A 18 11.17 -5.05 -2.75
N VAL A 19 11.70 -5.54 -1.62
CA VAL A 19 10.92 -5.73 -0.38
C VAL A 19 10.34 -4.41 0.11
N ARG A 20 11.14 -3.33 0.09
CA ARG A 20 10.69 -2.00 0.48
C ARG A 20 9.63 -1.44 -0.47
N GLN A 21 9.78 -1.65 -1.78
CA GLN A 21 8.79 -1.22 -2.77
C GLN A 21 7.45 -1.94 -2.61
N PHE A 22 7.47 -3.26 -2.36
CA PHE A 22 6.26 -4.03 -2.08
C PHE A 22 5.59 -3.59 -0.78
N ALA A 23 6.36 -3.40 0.30
CA ALA A 23 5.81 -2.93 1.57
C ALA A 23 5.17 -1.54 1.45
N LEU A 24 5.77 -0.63 0.67
CA LEU A 24 5.17 0.68 0.41
C LEU A 24 3.86 0.56 -0.36
N MET A 25 3.82 -0.29 -1.39
CA MET A 25 2.62 -0.50 -2.19
C MET A 25 1.48 -1.11 -1.37
N THR A 26 1.76 -2.11 -0.51
CA THR A 26 0.73 -2.73 0.34
C THR A 26 0.17 -1.77 1.37
N VAL A 27 1.00 -0.90 1.94
CA VAL A 27 0.54 0.13 2.90
C VAL A 27 -0.31 1.18 2.21
N VAL A 28 0.10 1.67 1.03
CA VAL A 28 -0.67 2.65 0.27
C VAL A 28 -2.04 2.08 -0.10
N TRP A 29 -2.09 0.90 -0.71
CA TRP A 29 -3.37 0.28 -1.06
C TRP A 29 -4.19 -0.18 0.15
N GLY A 30 -3.55 -0.57 1.25
CA GLY A 30 -4.23 -0.89 2.50
C GLY A 30 -4.95 0.33 3.08
N ILE A 31 -4.31 1.48 3.11
CA ILE A 31 -4.92 2.73 3.58
C ILE A 31 -6.04 3.17 2.64
N VAL A 32 -5.81 3.12 1.31
CA VAL A 32 -6.82 3.47 0.32
C VAL A 32 -8.04 2.56 0.43
N GLY A 33 -7.86 1.23 0.52
CA GLY A 33 -8.94 0.27 0.67
C GLY A 33 -9.73 0.43 1.97
N MET A 34 -9.04 0.71 3.09
CA MET A 34 -9.71 0.98 4.38
C MET A 34 -10.48 2.30 4.34
N ALA A 35 -9.93 3.36 3.73
CA ALA A 35 -10.61 4.64 3.59
C ALA A 35 -11.86 4.52 2.70
N VAL A 36 -11.75 3.82 1.57
CA VAL A 36 -12.88 3.54 0.67
C VAL A 36 -13.93 2.67 1.38
N GLY A 37 -13.52 1.63 2.10
CA GLY A 37 -14.44 0.78 2.88
C GLY A 37 -15.21 1.55 3.95
N VAL A 38 -14.53 2.43 4.70
CA VAL A 38 -15.18 3.32 5.68
C VAL A 38 -16.12 4.31 5.00
N PHE A 39 -15.75 4.83 3.83
CA PHE A 39 -16.60 5.74 3.06
C PHE A 39 -17.89 5.06 2.60
N LEU A 40 -17.81 3.84 2.06
CA LEU A 40 -19.00 3.05 1.69
C LEU A 40 -19.84 2.67 2.92
N ALA A 41 -19.21 2.30 4.04
CA ALA A 41 -19.93 2.00 5.28
C ALA A 41 -20.69 3.24 5.81
N ALA A 42 -20.09 4.43 5.70
CA ALA A 42 -20.75 5.68 6.09
C ALA A 42 -21.96 6.00 5.19
N GLN A 43 -21.91 5.65 3.91
CA GLN A 43 -23.06 5.79 3.00
C GLN A 43 -24.24 4.89 3.39
N LEU A 44 -24.00 3.71 3.98
CA LEU A 44 -25.07 2.82 4.47
C LEU A 44 -25.78 3.37 5.72
N VAL A 45 -25.07 4.11 6.59
CA VAL A 45 -25.62 4.68 7.82
C VAL A 45 -26.30 6.03 7.59
N TRP A 46 -25.74 6.87 6.71
CA TRP A 46 -26.31 8.17 6.35
C TRP A 46 -26.55 8.29 4.84
N PRO A 47 -27.74 7.94 4.34
CA PRO A 47 -28.06 7.99 2.92
C PRO A 47 -28.01 9.40 2.30
N GLN A 48 -27.94 10.46 3.13
CA GLN A 48 -27.88 11.86 2.71
C GLN A 48 -26.48 12.36 2.31
N LEU A 49 -25.41 11.56 2.52
CA LEU A 49 -24.05 11.86 2.06
C LEU A 49 -23.80 11.53 0.58
N ASN A 50 -24.84 11.13 -0.16
CA ASN A 50 -24.73 10.75 -1.58
C ASN A 50 -24.59 11.93 -2.56
N PHE A 51 -24.67 13.19 -2.08
CA PHE A 51 -24.31 14.46 -2.77
C PHE A 51 -24.59 14.56 -4.31
N ASP A 52 -25.59 13.85 -4.85
CA ASP A 52 -25.95 13.89 -6.28
C ASP A 52 -24.82 13.54 -7.27
N THR A 53 -23.81 12.78 -6.83
CA THR A 53 -22.64 12.45 -7.65
C THR A 53 -22.77 11.08 -8.32
N ALA A 54 -22.83 11.05 -9.65
CA ALA A 54 -23.13 9.86 -10.47
C ALA A 54 -22.18 8.65 -10.30
N TRP A 55 -21.00 8.85 -9.69
CA TRP A 55 -19.98 7.83 -9.44
C TRP A 55 -20.08 7.13 -8.07
N LEU A 56 -20.96 7.59 -7.16
CA LEU A 56 -21.16 7.01 -5.82
C LEU A 56 -22.46 6.19 -5.70
N SER A 57 -23.20 6.02 -6.80
CA SER A 57 -24.41 5.19 -6.79
C SER A 57 -24.04 3.73 -6.65
N TYR A 58 -24.42 3.12 -5.52
CA TYR A 58 -24.19 1.75 -5.05
C TYR A 58 -24.58 0.61 -6.05
N GLY A 59 -25.05 0.95 -7.25
CA GLY A 59 -25.52 0.01 -8.27
C GLY A 59 -24.57 -0.29 -9.44
N ARG A 60 -23.33 0.22 -9.45
CA ARG A 60 -22.36 -0.03 -10.54
C ARG A 60 -20.90 0.01 -10.11
#